data_AF-A0A3C1YMM4-F1
#
_entry.id   AF-A0A3C1YMM4-F1
#
_cell.length_a   1.000
_cell.length_b   1.000
_cell.length_c   1.000
_cell.angle_alpha   90.00
_cell.angle_beta   90.00
_cell.angle_gamma   90.00
#
_symmetry.space_group_name_H-M   'P 1'
#
loop_
_entity.id
_entity.type
_entity.pdbx_description
1 polymer ?
#
loop_
_entity_poly.entity_id
_entity_poly.type
_entity_poly.pdbx_seq_one_letter_code
_entity_poly.pdbx_strand_id
1 'polypeptide(L)'
;MSDNSKKYWTDDPELVEKYILKKISAEEKMRLDAEIADCEPCKAKLQEEMEIAAGIRRHGRDIMKARLRKKLQRERTTQFFNYQYVGLAAAVVIIAIGLGAYQIWFSDLTAPKKFHQQEIIIKQSDDSTTSNNEQQRDAAKPEAEQKESSHPKMEIAEQSAPVQSAPAVSSVDQQQSLSGAAGKSDEIVGEVSTSESSPSAIWLIGQIVVVSESIHDRAISASKIQKQNDAKISEQYRSKTNTKSIETITLNKKNKESTIVLQQRSMKDLPIERSQQQRGQQREVETLLERTHNGIQLTLYDDSISESDMKDAVVERLSEDSIVVSISNQRITYRLPSGWNSSSTNRR
;
A
#
# COMPACT_ATOMS: atom_id res chain seq x y z
N MET A 1 -57.39 -8.84 28.50
CA MET A 1 -57.45 -7.43 28.05
C MET A 1 -56.03 -6.91 28.00
N SER A 2 -55.29 -7.34 26.99
CA SER A 2 -53.93 -6.90 26.68
C SER A 2 -53.92 -6.74 25.17
N ASP A 3 -53.63 -5.52 24.71
CA ASP A 3 -53.05 -5.18 23.40
C ASP A 3 -53.43 -3.75 23.02
N ASN A 4 -52.82 -2.81 23.74
CA ASN A 4 -52.45 -1.53 23.12
C ASN A 4 -50.93 -1.59 22.91
N SER A 5 -50.51 -2.30 21.86
CA SER A 5 -49.17 -2.18 21.31
C SER A 5 -49.03 -0.77 20.72
N LYS A 6 -48.83 0.22 21.59
CA LYS A 6 -48.36 1.55 21.18
C LYS A 6 -47.01 1.32 20.50
N LYS A 7 -47.04 1.26 19.17
CA LYS A 7 -45.85 1.19 18.34
C LYS A 7 -45.07 2.47 18.58
N TYR A 8 -43.96 2.38 19.32
CA TYR A 8 -43.13 3.56 19.56
C TYR A 8 -42.45 3.93 18.26
N TRP A 9 -42.48 5.21 17.90
CA TRP A 9 -41.77 5.70 16.71
C TRP A 9 -40.26 5.45 16.80
N THR A 10 -39.71 5.33 18.02
CA THR A 10 -38.31 4.93 18.28
C THR A 10 -37.98 3.53 17.79
N ASP A 11 -38.99 2.70 17.53
CA ASP A 11 -38.78 1.34 17.02
C ASP A 11 -38.65 1.33 15.48
N ASP A 12 -38.91 2.46 14.81
CA ASP A 12 -38.68 2.65 13.39
C ASP A 12 -37.35 3.42 13.18
N PRO A 13 -36.24 2.71 12.89
CA PRO A 13 -34.91 3.33 12.77
C PRO A 13 -34.83 4.33 11.63
N GLU A 14 -35.62 4.19 10.57
CA GLU A 14 -35.59 5.11 9.43
C GLU A 14 -36.16 6.48 9.80
N LEU A 15 -37.19 6.49 10.65
CA LEU A 15 -37.86 7.71 11.10
C LEU A 15 -36.96 8.49 12.07
N VAL A 16 -36.29 7.78 12.97
CA VAL A 16 -35.25 8.32 13.86
C VAL A 16 -34.11 8.93 13.05
N GLU A 17 -33.60 8.22 12.04
CA GLU A 17 -32.52 8.71 11.19
C GLU A 17 -32.93 9.98 10.43
N LYS A 18 -34.12 9.99 9.81
CA LYS A 18 -34.65 11.17 9.10
C LYS A 18 -34.80 12.38 10.03
N TYR A 19 -35.22 12.16 11.27
CA TYR A 19 -35.33 13.20 12.29
C TYR A 19 -33.95 13.77 12.66
N ILE A 20 -32.97 12.92 13.00
CA ILE A 20 -31.59 13.32 13.37
C ILE A 20 -30.86 14.03 12.21
N LEU A 21 -31.16 13.64 10.96
CA LEU A 21 -30.62 14.26 9.76
C LEU A 21 -31.37 15.53 9.33
N LYS A 22 -32.44 15.93 10.04
CA LYS A 22 -33.32 17.04 9.67
C LYS A 22 -33.89 16.91 8.24
N LYS A 23 -34.13 15.68 7.79
CA LYS A 23 -34.71 15.34 6.48
C LYS A 23 -36.21 15.05 6.54
N ILE A 24 -36.79 15.10 7.74
CA ILE A 24 -38.22 14.88 7.96
C ILE A 24 -39.05 16.11 7.56
N SER A 25 -40.31 15.90 7.18
CA SER A 25 -41.23 17.01 6.87
C SER A 25 -41.51 17.86 8.12
N ALA A 26 -41.86 19.13 7.93
CA ALA A 26 -42.12 20.03 9.06
C ALA A 26 -43.32 19.58 9.92
N GLU A 27 -44.34 18.99 9.30
CA GLU A 27 -45.54 18.50 9.97
C GLU A 27 -45.26 17.27 10.83
N GLU A 28 -44.53 16.28 10.29
CA GLU A 28 -44.12 15.09 11.03
C GLU A 28 -43.15 15.44 12.17
N LYS A 29 -42.27 16.42 11.93
CA LYS A 29 -41.37 16.91 12.97
C LYS A 29 -42.14 17.47 14.17
N MET A 30 -43.17 18.29 13.94
CA MET A 30 -43.98 18.84 15.04
C MET A 30 -44.71 17.73 15.82
N ARG A 31 -45.20 16.69 15.13
CA ARG A 31 -45.84 15.54 15.79
C ARG A 31 -44.85 14.75 16.66
N LEU A 32 -43.64 14.49 16.13
CA LEU A 32 -42.58 13.81 16.86
C LEU A 32 -42.08 14.64 18.04
N ASP A 33 -41.90 15.95 17.86
CA ASP A 33 -41.46 16.85 18.93
C ASP A 33 -42.48 16.84 20.10
N ALA A 34 -43.78 16.80 19.80
CA ALA A 34 -44.83 16.68 20.80
C ALA A 34 -44.79 15.32 21.53
N GLU A 35 -44.62 14.21 20.80
CA GLU A 35 -44.53 12.87 21.41
C GLU A 35 -43.25 12.69 22.24
N ILE A 36 -42.12 13.23 21.77
CA ILE A 36 -40.85 13.26 22.49
C ILE A 36 -40.99 14.06 23.78
N ALA A 37 -41.72 15.19 23.78
CA ALA A 37 -41.88 16.03 24.96
C ALA A 37 -42.51 15.27 26.13
N ASP A 38 -43.48 14.40 25.85
CA ASP A 38 -44.27 13.68 26.86
C ASP A 38 -43.67 12.32 27.26
N CYS A 39 -42.69 11.79 26.51
CA CYS A 39 -42.11 10.46 26.72
C CYS A 39 -40.62 10.53 27.14
N GLU A 40 -40.32 10.43 28.44
CA GLU A 40 -38.93 10.35 28.93
C GLU A 40 -38.08 9.21 28.32
N PRO A 41 -38.56 7.94 28.21
CA PRO A 41 -37.74 6.89 27.61
C PRO A 41 -37.46 7.15 26.12
N CYS A 42 -38.37 7.85 25.43
CA CYS A 42 -38.16 8.27 24.04
C CYS A 42 -37.05 9.33 23.95
N LYS A 43 -36.97 10.27 24.91
CA LYS A 43 -35.88 11.27 25.00
C LYS A 43 -34.53 10.59 25.20
N ALA A 44 -34.45 9.62 26.11
CA ALA A 44 -33.21 8.91 26.40
C ALA A 44 -32.68 8.15 25.17
N LYS A 45 -33.54 7.37 24.49
CA LYS A 45 -33.18 6.68 23.24
C LYS A 45 -32.75 7.65 22.14
N LEU A 46 -33.48 8.75 21.96
CA LEU A 46 -33.12 9.76 20.96
C LEU A 46 -31.76 10.40 21.27
N GLN A 47 -31.46 10.65 22.55
CA GLN A 47 -30.16 11.18 22.95
C GLN A 47 -29.02 10.19 22.64
N GLU A 48 -29.20 8.90 22.93
CA GLU A 48 -28.25 7.84 22.59
C GLU A 48 -27.96 7.80 21.09
N GLU A 49 -29.01 7.79 20.25
CA GLU A 49 -28.86 7.81 18.79
C GLU A 49 -28.19 9.11 18.28
N MET A 50 -28.49 10.25 18.91
CA MET A 50 -27.83 11.51 18.59
C MET A 50 -26.33 11.49 18.95
N GLU A 51 -25.95 10.86 20.06
CA GLU A 51 -24.55 10.68 20.47
C GLU A 51 -23.80 9.76 19.49
N ILE A 52 -24.41 8.63 19.09
CA ILE A 52 -23.87 7.73 18.08
C ILE A 52 -23.66 8.48 16.76
N ALA A 53 -24.69 9.19 16.28
CA ALA A 53 -24.61 9.97 15.04
C ALA A 53 -23.54 11.08 15.13
N ALA A 54 -23.39 11.73 16.29
CA ALA A 54 -22.33 12.71 16.52
C ALA A 54 -20.94 12.08 16.49
N GLY A 55 -20.78 10.88 17.06
CA GLY A 55 -19.55 10.08 17.01
C GLY A 55 -19.14 9.74 15.58
N ILE A 56 -20.07 9.19 14.78
CA ILE A 56 -19.84 8.87 13.36
C ILE A 56 -19.44 10.12 12.57
N ARG A 57 -20.13 11.25 12.78
CA ARG A 57 -19.79 12.53 12.11
C ARG A 57 -18.41 13.05 12.50
N ARG A 58 -18.00 12.93 13.78
CA ARG A 58 -16.66 13.32 14.23
C ARG A 58 -15.60 12.45 13.55
N HIS A 59 -15.76 11.14 13.62
CA HIS A 59 -14.83 10.18 13.01
C HIS A 59 -14.69 10.39 11.49
N GLY A 60 -15.82 10.58 10.79
CA GLY A 60 -15.82 10.87 9.35
C GLY A 60 -15.07 12.16 9.00
N ARG A 61 -15.21 13.22 9.81
CA ARG A 61 -14.44 14.47 9.62
C ARG A 61 -12.95 14.27 9.84
N ASP A 62 -12.55 13.46 10.83
CA ASP A 62 -11.15 13.21 11.11
C ASP A 62 -10.47 12.41 10.00
N ILE A 63 -11.16 11.40 9.45
CA ILE A 63 -10.70 10.68 8.25
C ILE A 63 -10.57 11.62 7.06
N MET A 64 -11.57 12.48 6.80
CA MET A 64 -11.49 13.45 5.70
C MET A 64 -10.35 14.44 5.88
N LYS A 65 -10.15 14.97 7.10
CA LYS A 65 -9.01 15.84 7.43
C LYS A 65 -7.69 15.12 7.23
N ALA A 66 -7.56 13.86 7.66
CA ALA A 66 -6.35 13.07 7.46
C ALA A 66 -6.05 12.87 5.97
N ARG A 67 -7.07 12.57 5.15
CA ARG A 67 -6.93 12.47 3.69
C ARG A 67 -6.53 13.80 3.04
N LEU A 68 -7.14 14.91 3.46
CA LEU A 68 -6.78 16.24 2.97
C LEU A 68 -5.35 16.61 3.35
N ARG A 69 -4.92 16.37 4.59
CA ARG A 69 -3.53 16.60 5.02
C ARG A 69 -2.54 15.79 4.17
N LYS A 70 -2.85 14.53 3.88
CA LYS A 70 -2.00 13.68 3.02
C LYS A 70 -1.93 14.23 1.58
N LYS A 71 -3.04 14.73 1.03
CA LYS A 71 -3.05 15.37 -0.30
C LYS A 71 -2.24 16.67 -0.30
N LEU A 72 -2.47 17.56 0.68
CA LEU A 72 -1.75 18.83 0.81
C LEU A 72 -0.24 18.64 1.03
N GLN A 73 0.17 17.65 1.83
CA GLN A 73 1.59 17.35 2.01
C GLN A 73 2.23 16.91 0.69
N ARG A 74 1.55 16.08 -0.11
CA ARG A 74 2.05 15.61 -1.40
C ARG A 74 2.19 16.76 -2.41
N GLU A 75 1.19 17.64 -2.50
CA GLU A 75 1.24 18.82 -3.38
C GLU A 75 2.30 19.85 -2.94
N ARG A 76 2.45 20.05 -1.62
CA ARG A 76 3.45 20.98 -1.10
C ARG A 76 4.87 20.52 -1.44
N THR A 77 5.15 19.22 -1.35
CA THR A 77 6.46 18.69 -1.75
C THR A 77 6.75 18.88 -3.23
N THR A 78 5.79 18.66 -4.13
CA THR A 78 6.03 18.78 -5.57
C THR A 78 6.18 20.23 -6.04
N GLN A 79 5.50 21.18 -5.40
CA GLN A 79 5.66 22.60 -5.73
C GLN A 79 7.07 23.11 -5.46
N PHE A 80 7.70 22.75 -4.33
CA PHE A 80 9.05 23.22 -4.02
C PHE A 80 10.09 22.71 -5.02
N PHE A 81 9.98 21.47 -5.51
CA PHE A 81 10.92 20.94 -6.51
C PHE A 81 10.77 21.63 -7.87
N ASN A 82 9.56 21.85 -8.35
CA ASN A 82 9.36 22.45 -9.67
C ASN A 82 9.89 23.89 -9.75
N TYR A 83 9.73 24.69 -8.69
CA TYR A 83 10.29 26.05 -8.67
C TYR A 83 11.83 26.07 -8.63
N GLN A 84 12.46 25.10 -7.96
CA GLN A 84 13.92 24.98 -7.95
C GLN A 84 14.46 24.64 -9.34
N TYR A 85 13.82 23.73 -10.09
CA TYR A 85 14.23 23.39 -11.45
C TYR A 85 14.05 24.55 -12.43
N VAL A 86 12.94 25.29 -12.34
CA VAL A 86 12.72 26.48 -13.18
C VAL A 86 13.76 27.57 -12.88
N GLY A 87 14.06 27.80 -11.59
CA GLY A 87 15.11 28.74 -11.18
C GLY A 87 16.50 28.35 -11.68
N LEU A 88 16.86 27.06 -11.58
CA LEU A 88 18.14 26.55 -12.06
C LEU A 88 18.24 26.63 -13.59
N ALA A 89 17.18 26.28 -14.31
CA ALA A 89 17.14 26.40 -15.77
C ALA A 89 17.31 27.86 -16.22
N ALA A 90 16.61 28.81 -15.57
CA ALA A 90 16.76 30.23 -15.86
C ALA A 90 18.18 30.72 -15.59
N ALA A 91 18.82 30.29 -14.49
CA ALA A 91 20.20 30.65 -14.18
C ALA A 91 21.18 30.15 -15.26
N VAL A 92 21.02 28.90 -15.74
CA VAL A 92 21.85 28.34 -16.82
C VAL A 92 21.69 29.14 -18.12
N VAL A 93 20.46 29.52 -18.48
CA VAL A 93 20.20 30.34 -19.68
C VAL A 93 20.88 31.71 -19.58
N ILE A 94 20.78 32.38 -18.42
CA ILE A 94 21.44 33.68 -18.19
C ILE A 94 22.96 33.55 -18.30
N ILE A 95 23.56 32.50 -17.71
CA ILE A 95 24.99 32.26 -17.79
C ILE A 95 25.43 31.97 -19.23
N ALA A 96 24.68 31.17 -19.98
CA ALA A 96 25.00 30.84 -21.36
C ALA A 96 24.92 32.07 -22.28
N ILE A 97 23.88 32.90 -22.13
CA ILE A 97 23.75 34.15 -22.88
C ILE A 97 24.87 35.12 -22.49
N GLY A 98 25.19 35.22 -21.19
CA GLY A 98 26.28 36.06 -20.69
C GLY A 98 27.64 35.64 -21.24
N LEU A 99 27.97 34.35 -21.24
CA LEU A 99 29.21 33.81 -21.81
C LEU A 99 29.28 34.01 -23.32
N GLY A 100 28.17 33.83 -24.03
CA GLY A 100 28.09 34.06 -25.48
C GLY A 100 28.32 35.53 -25.84
N ALA A 101 27.63 36.44 -25.14
CA ALA A 101 27.83 37.88 -25.30
C ALA A 101 29.25 38.29 -24.95
N TYR A 102 29.82 37.76 -23.86
CA TYR A 102 31.20 38.03 -23.45
C TYR A 102 32.21 37.56 -24.51
N GLN A 103 32.04 36.34 -25.04
CA GLN A 103 32.91 35.87 -26.13
C GLN A 103 32.81 36.76 -27.35
N ILE A 104 31.61 37.16 -27.80
CA ILE A 104 31.47 38.04 -28.96
C ILE A 104 32.13 39.40 -28.72
N TRP A 105 32.00 39.97 -27.52
CA TRP A 105 32.53 41.30 -27.21
C TRP A 105 34.05 41.31 -26.97
N PHE A 106 34.61 40.22 -26.43
CA PHE A 106 36.04 40.13 -26.08
C PHE A 106 36.88 39.27 -27.04
N SER A 107 36.28 38.59 -28.02
CA SER A 107 37.03 37.78 -29.00
C SER A 107 37.83 38.58 -30.03
N ASP A 108 37.63 39.90 -30.09
CA ASP A 108 38.51 40.80 -30.86
C ASP A 108 39.88 41.04 -30.20
N LEU A 109 40.09 40.59 -28.94
CA LEU A 109 41.42 40.53 -28.34
C LEU A 109 42.15 39.25 -28.79
N THR A 110 42.51 39.26 -30.08
CA THR A 110 43.63 38.52 -30.70
C THR A 110 44.26 37.40 -29.86
N ALA A 111 43.72 36.19 -29.96
CA ALA A 111 44.51 35.00 -29.67
C ALA A 111 45.69 34.95 -30.67
N PRO A 112 46.95 34.87 -30.24
CA PRO A 112 48.09 34.85 -31.16
C PRO A 112 48.02 33.59 -32.04
N LYS A 113 47.74 33.80 -33.33
CA LYS A 113 47.60 32.80 -34.40
C LYS A 113 48.88 32.02 -34.75
N LYS A 114 49.83 31.83 -33.84
CA LYS A 114 51.09 31.13 -34.13
C LYS A 114 51.52 30.22 -32.99
N PHE A 115 50.71 29.21 -32.67
CA PHE A 115 51.30 27.99 -32.16
C PHE A 115 51.80 27.19 -33.37
N HIS A 116 53.11 27.30 -33.62
CA HIS A 116 53.83 26.35 -34.45
C HIS A 116 53.43 24.94 -34.03
N GLN A 117 52.90 24.16 -34.97
CA GLN A 117 52.81 22.71 -34.83
C GLN A 117 54.23 22.19 -34.61
N GLN A 118 54.60 21.96 -33.35
CA GLN A 118 55.60 20.97 -33.05
C GLN A 118 54.95 19.62 -33.30
N GLU A 119 55.41 18.99 -34.38
CA GLU A 119 55.22 17.58 -34.68
C GLU A 119 55.78 16.78 -33.49
N ILE A 120 54.93 16.46 -32.52
CA ILE A 120 55.25 15.48 -31.50
C ILE A 120 55.15 14.11 -32.20
N ILE A 121 56.29 13.64 -32.68
CA ILE A 121 56.49 12.25 -33.09
C ILE A 121 56.29 11.41 -31.83
N ILE A 122 55.08 10.89 -31.64
CA ILE A 122 54.81 9.86 -30.65
C ILE A 122 55.42 8.58 -31.21
N LYS A 123 56.68 8.31 -30.83
CA LYS A 123 57.24 6.96 -30.91
C LYS A 123 56.40 6.07 -30.00
N GLN A 124 55.49 5.30 -30.58
CA GLN A 124 54.99 4.07 -29.98
C GLN A 124 56.21 3.22 -29.62
N SER A 125 56.48 3.17 -28.32
CA SER A 125 57.37 2.17 -27.74
C SER A 125 56.44 1.10 -27.21
N ASP A 126 56.26 0.06 -28.00
CA ASP A 126 55.81 -1.23 -27.49
C ASP A 126 56.87 -1.72 -26.51
N ASP A 127 56.57 -1.69 -25.23
CA ASP A 127 57.24 -2.53 -24.25
C ASP A 127 56.22 -3.02 -23.22
N SER A 128 55.67 -4.17 -23.56
CA SER A 128 55.21 -5.16 -22.59
C SER A 128 56.36 -5.52 -21.66
N THR A 129 56.26 -5.24 -20.35
CA THR A 129 56.92 -6.02 -19.27
C THR A 129 56.32 -5.64 -17.90
N THR A 130 55.47 -6.53 -17.41
CA THR A 130 55.62 -7.27 -16.14
C THR A 130 55.83 -6.52 -14.80
N SER A 131 54.96 -6.92 -13.86
CA SER A 131 55.18 -7.11 -12.42
C SER A 131 55.17 -5.92 -11.45
N ASN A 132 54.28 -6.09 -10.47
CA ASN A 132 54.50 -5.96 -9.02
C ASN A 132 55.32 -4.75 -8.53
N ASN A 133 54.66 -3.87 -7.77
CA ASN A 133 54.86 -3.94 -6.32
C ASN A 133 53.79 -3.18 -5.53
N GLU A 134 53.44 -3.78 -4.39
CA GLU A 134 52.96 -3.12 -3.19
C GLU A 134 53.76 -1.85 -2.86
N GLN A 135 53.11 -0.84 -2.28
CA GLN A 135 53.27 -0.45 -0.88
C GLN A 135 52.80 1.01 -0.66
N GLN A 136 51.97 1.19 0.37
CA GLN A 136 52.06 2.26 1.40
C GLN A 136 52.02 3.74 0.92
N ARG A 137 51.46 4.72 1.64
CA ARG A 137 50.81 4.89 2.93
C ARG A 137 50.36 6.37 2.96
N ASP A 138 49.49 6.66 3.91
CA ASP A 138 49.43 7.93 4.66
C ASP A 138 48.94 9.23 3.99
N ALA A 139 47.82 9.70 4.59
CA ALA A 139 47.66 11.02 5.19
C ALA A 139 47.63 12.27 4.29
N ALA A 140 46.45 12.91 4.23
CA ALA A 140 46.29 14.30 4.69
C ALA A 140 44.81 14.72 4.70
N LYS A 141 44.26 14.80 5.91
CA LYS A 141 43.23 15.75 6.37
C LYS A 141 43.97 17.06 6.67
N PRO A 142 43.46 18.28 6.37
CA PRO A 142 42.63 19.01 7.34
C PRO A 142 41.58 19.98 6.73
N GLU A 143 40.47 20.18 7.45
CA GLU A 143 40.04 21.47 8.08
C GLU A 143 39.34 22.43 7.10
N ALA A 144 38.04 22.65 7.22
CA ALA A 144 37.33 23.43 8.25
C ALA A 144 37.10 24.86 7.76
N GLU A 145 35.84 25.20 7.49
CA GLU A 145 35.37 26.55 7.73
C GLU A 145 33.91 26.50 8.22
N GLN A 146 33.79 26.88 9.49
CA GLN A 146 32.55 27.22 10.18
C GLN A 146 31.95 28.49 9.57
N LYS A 147 30.62 28.53 9.45
CA LYS A 147 29.87 29.78 9.66
C LYS A 147 28.48 29.51 10.20
N GLU A 148 28.44 29.44 11.53
CA GLU A 148 27.63 30.29 12.41
C GLU A 148 26.45 31.04 11.78
N SER A 149 25.22 30.70 12.22
CA SER A 149 24.08 31.63 12.25
C SER A 149 22.94 31.05 13.11
N SER A 150 23.03 31.37 14.40
CA SER A 150 21.95 31.84 15.29
C SER A 150 20.50 31.31 15.13
N HIS A 151 20.05 30.70 16.24
CA HIS A 151 18.68 30.55 16.77
C HIS A 151 17.66 31.68 16.45
N PRO A 152 16.34 31.39 16.56
CA PRO A 152 15.68 31.54 17.85
C PRO A 152 14.88 30.31 18.31
N LYS A 153 15.14 30.00 19.57
CA LYS A 153 14.42 29.16 20.53
C LYS A 153 12.97 29.64 20.64
N MET A 154 12.00 28.82 20.22
CA MET A 154 10.59 29.03 20.56
C MET A 154 10.22 28.11 21.72
N GLU A 155 10.17 28.74 22.87
CA GLU A 155 9.61 28.30 24.13
C GLU A 155 8.09 28.19 23.97
N ILE A 156 7.56 26.97 23.90
CA ILE A 156 6.13 26.72 24.04
C ILE A 156 5.93 26.07 25.39
N ALA A 157 5.28 26.85 26.24
CA ALA A 157 4.92 26.55 27.61
C ALA A 157 4.18 25.21 27.73
N GLU A 158 4.75 24.37 28.57
CA GLU A 158 4.16 23.18 29.15
C GLU A 158 3.12 23.62 30.20
N GLN A 159 1.85 23.67 29.81
CA GLN A 159 0.74 23.80 30.75
C GLN A 159 0.27 22.41 31.17
N SER A 160 0.88 21.93 32.26
CA SER A 160 0.35 20.86 33.09
C SER A 160 -0.91 21.36 33.81
N ALA A 161 -2.02 20.66 33.67
CA ALA A 161 -3.19 20.78 34.53
C ALA A 161 -3.66 19.36 34.94
N PRO A 162 -4.28 19.23 36.12
CA PRO A 162 -4.16 18.03 36.93
C PRO A 162 -5.22 16.97 36.67
N VAL A 163 -4.77 15.74 36.90
CA VAL A 163 -5.48 14.57 37.43
C VAL A 163 -6.87 14.88 37.99
N GLN A 164 -7.90 14.32 37.37
CA GLN A 164 -9.16 14.03 38.04
C GLN A 164 -9.56 12.58 37.79
N SER A 165 -9.57 11.87 38.91
CA SER A 165 -9.90 10.48 39.12
C SER A 165 -11.32 10.15 38.66
N ALA A 166 -11.48 9.04 37.95
CA ALA A 166 -12.76 8.36 37.78
C ALA A 166 -12.60 6.87 38.11
N PRO A 167 -13.60 6.25 38.74
CA PRO A 167 -13.43 5.04 39.55
C PRO A 167 -13.50 3.74 38.75
N ALA A 168 -12.85 2.74 39.31
CA ALA A 168 -12.92 1.34 38.94
C ALA A 168 -14.38 0.85 38.87
N VAL A 169 -14.76 0.30 37.72
CA VAL A 169 -15.99 -0.48 37.58
C VAL A 169 -15.57 -1.94 37.41
N SER A 170 -16.05 -2.73 38.37
CA SER A 170 -15.80 -4.15 38.54
C SER A 170 -16.00 -4.98 37.28
N SER A 171 -14.97 -5.74 36.96
CA SER A 171 -15.05 -7.02 36.26
C SER A 171 -16.00 -7.94 37.05
N VAL A 172 -17.17 -8.21 36.48
CA VAL A 172 -18.09 -9.25 36.95
C VAL A 172 -17.63 -10.58 36.37
N ASP A 173 -17.24 -11.45 37.29
CA ASP A 173 -17.08 -12.88 37.13
C ASP A 173 -18.30 -13.51 36.45
N GLN A 174 -18.06 -14.21 35.35
CA GLN A 174 -18.93 -15.30 34.92
C GLN A 174 -18.06 -16.55 34.69
N GLN A 175 -17.68 -17.16 35.81
CA GLN A 175 -17.40 -18.59 35.88
C GLN A 175 -18.68 -19.34 35.53
N GLN A 176 -18.74 -19.94 34.34
CA GLN A 176 -19.67 -21.01 34.06
C GLN A 176 -18.91 -22.32 33.92
N SER A 177 -18.90 -23.02 35.05
CA SER A 177 -18.61 -24.43 35.22
C SER A 177 -19.44 -25.29 34.27
N LEU A 178 -18.77 -26.07 33.43
CA LEU A 178 -19.28 -27.34 32.94
C LEU A 178 -18.26 -28.44 33.23
N SER A 179 -18.43 -28.99 34.43
CA SER A 179 -18.01 -30.33 34.82
C SER A 179 -18.76 -31.37 33.99
N GLY A 180 -18.03 -32.26 33.30
CA GLY A 180 -18.66 -33.37 32.59
C GLY A 180 -17.66 -34.42 32.13
N ALA A 181 -17.69 -35.56 32.83
CA ALA A 181 -17.25 -36.89 32.41
C ALA A 181 -15.74 -37.17 32.33
N ALA A 182 -15.24 -37.69 33.46
CA ALA A 182 -14.11 -38.60 33.51
C ALA A 182 -14.39 -39.86 32.67
N GLY A 183 -13.57 -40.08 31.66
CA GLY A 183 -13.48 -41.32 30.89
C GLY A 183 -12.03 -41.79 30.85
N LYS A 184 -11.69 -42.70 31.76
CA LYS A 184 -10.48 -43.52 31.76
C LYS A 184 -10.44 -44.36 30.47
N SER A 185 -9.37 -44.27 29.69
CA SER A 185 -9.02 -45.29 28.69
C SER A 185 -7.52 -45.21 28.38
N ASP A 186 -6.79 -46.13 29.03
CA ASP A 186 -5.62 -46.90 28.58
C ASP A 186 -4.78 -46.37 27.41
N GLU A 187 -3.57 -45.96 27.80
CA GLU A 187 -2.28 -46.46 27.30
C GLU A 187 -2.33 -47.37 26.05
N ILE A 188 -2.19 -46.74 24.88
CA ILE A 188 -1.72 -47.40 23.67
C ILE A 188 -0.50 -46.62 23.18
N VAL A 189 0.66 -47.30 23.23
CA VAL A 189 1.93 -46.88 22.64
C VAL A 189 1.74 -46.89 21.12
N GLY A 190 1.26 -45.75 20.60
CA GLY A 190 1.07 -45.49 19.18
C GLY A 190 2.29 -44.82 18.59
N GLU A 191 2.98 -45.56 17.74
CA GLU A 191 3.94 -45.15 16.73
C GLU A 191 3.81 -43.67 16.33
N VAL A 192 4.89 -42.90 16.52
CA VAL A 192 5.01 -41.48 16.15
C VAL A 192 4.92 -41.39 14.62
N SER A 193 3.70 -41.41 14.11
CA SER A 193 3.39 -40.92 12.77
C SER A 193 3.69 -39.43 12.80
N THR A 194 4.85 -39.06 12.27
CA THR A 194 5.13 -37.70 11.82
C THR A 194 4.04 -37.34 10.83
N SER A 195 2.95 -36.74 11.32
CA SER A 195 1.88 -36.21 10.50
C SER A 195 2.50 -35.17 9.57
N GLU A 196 2.78 -35.57 8.34
CA GLU A 196 3.01 -34.66 7.24
C GLU A 196 1.77 -33.78 7.18
N SER A 197 1.85 -32.60 7.81
CA SER A 197 0.74 -31.67 7.84
C SER A 197 0.43 -31.35 6.39
N SER A 198 -0.72 -31.80 5.91
CA SER A 198 -1.13 -31.58 4.53
C SER A 198 -0.98 -30.10 4.20
N PRO A 199 -0.51 -29.75 2.99
CA PRO A 199 -0.31 -28.36 2.60
C PRO A 199 -1.61 -27.60 2.86
N SER A 200 -1.57 -26.65 3.80
CA SER A 200 -2.74 -25.84 4.13
C SER A 200 -3.06 -25.01 2.90
N ALA A 201 -4.24 -25.23 2.32
CA ALA A 201 -4.79 -24.42 1.23
C ALA A 201 -6.02 -23.66 1.75
N ILE A 202 -6.12 -22.39 1.42
CA ILE A 202 -7.22 -21.52 1.85
C ILE A 202 -7.69 -20.67 0.67
N TRP A 203 -9.00 -20.56 0.51
CA TRP A 203 -9.61 -19.65 -0.45
C TRP A 203 -9.67 -18.23 0.12
N LEU A 204 -9.21 -17.27 -0.68
CA LEU A 204 -9.24 -15.84 -0.41
C LEU A 204 -10.05 -15.11 -1.47
N ILE A 205 -10.72 -14.05 -1.04
CA ILE A 205 -11.37 -13.10 -1.93
C ILE A 205 -10.48 -11.86 -2.01
N GLY A 206 -9.92 -11.61 -3.19
CA GLY A 206 -9.17 -10.39 -3.50
C GLY A 206 -10.09 -9.29 -3.98
N GLN A 207 -9.92 -8.06 -3.47
CA GLN A 207 -10.69 -6.91 -3.95
C GLN A 207 -9.95 -6.18 -5.06
N ILE A 208 -10.58 -6.02 -6.22
CA ILE A 208 -10.03 -5.31 -7.38
C ILE A 208 -10.26 -3.81 -7.21
N VAL A 209 -9.17 -3.06 -7.20
CA VAL A 209 -9.17 -1.60 -7.33
C VAL A 209 -8.56 -1.26 -8.68
N VAL A 210 -9.41 -0.75 -9.59
CA VAL A 210 -8.93 -0.22 -10.87
C VAL A 210 -8.19 1.07 -10.59
N VAL A 211 -6.90 1.10 -10.90
CA VAL A 211 -6.08 2.30 -10.82
C VAL A 211 -6.20 2.99 -12.16
N SER A 212 -7.03 4.04 -12.22
CA SER A 212 -6.99 4.95 -13.37
C SER A 212 -5.56 5.49 -13.44
N GLU A 213 -4.84 5.24 -14.54
CA GLU A 213 -3.51 5.78 -14.79
C GLU A 213 -3.56 7.29 -14.57
N SER A 214 -3.15 7.74 -13.39
CA SER A 214 -2.98 9.16 -13.15
C SER A 214 -1.76 9.58 -13.96
N ILE A 215 -1.86 10.75 -14.60
CA ILE A 215 -0.93 11.30 -15.62
C ILE A 215 0.57 11.25 -15.21
N HIS A 216 0.90 11.00 -13.93
CA HIS A 216 2.27 10.86 -13.43
C HIS A 216 2.94 9.49 -13.63
N ASP A 217 2.21 8.38 -13.80
CA ASP A 217 2.85 7.07 -14.00
C ASP A 217 3.34 6.85 -15.45
N ARG A 218 2.93 7.74 -16.39
CA ARG A 218 3.44 7.74 -17.78
C ARG A 218 4.94 7.96 -17.88
N ALA A 219 5.58 8.61 -16.90
CA ALA A 219 7.02 8.84 -16.92
C ALA A 219 7.83 7.54 -16.68
N ILE A 220 7.25 6.56 -15.98
CA ILE A 220 7.89 5.26 -15.71
C ILE A 220 7.53 4.24 -16.82
N SER A 221 6.34 4.34 -17.41
CA SER A 221 5.92 3.45 -18.52
C SER A 221 6.59 3.77 -19.87
N ALA A 222 7.07 5.00 -20.10
CA ALA A 222 7.73 5.38 -21.35
C ALA A 222 9.02 4.59 -21.64
N SER A 223 9.75 4.13 -20.62
CA SER A 223 10.93 3.27 -20.81
C SER A 223 10.60 1.81 -21.11
N LYS A 224 9.37 1.34 -20.83
CA LYS A 224 8.90 -0.02 -21.17
C LYS A 224 8.35 -0.11 -22.61
N ILE A 225 7.75 0.96 -23.12
CA ILE A 225 7.13 0.98 -24.47
C ILE A 225 8.16 0.74 -25.59
N GLN A 226 9.43 1.14 -25.39
CA GLN A 226 10.47 0.92 -26.40
C GLN A 226 10.93 -0.54 -26.51
N LYS A 227 10.63 -1.40 -25.52
CA LYS A 227 10.91 -2.86 -25.57
C LYS A 227 9.73 -3.71 -26.07
N GLN A 228 8.51 -3.17 -26.11
CA GLN A 228 7.31 -3.94 -26.50
C GLN A 228 7.05 -3.98 -28.02
N ASN A 229 7.67 -3.10 -28.81
CA ASN A 229 7.44 -3.10 -30.26
C ASN A 229 8.18 -4.25 -30.99
N ASP A 230 9.23 -4.83 -30.40
CA ASP A 230 9.93 -5.98 -30.99
C ASP A 230 9.25 -7.34 -30.68
N ALA A 231 8.35 -7.39 -29.68
CA ALA A 231 7.68 -8.63 -29.27
C ALA A 231 6.34 -8.88 -29.99
N LYS A 232 5.72 -7.84 -30.56
CA LYS A 232 4.37 -7.92 -31.17
C LYS A 232 4.29 -8.67 -32.50
N ILE A 233 5.42 -9.00 -33.12
CA ILE A 233 5.43 -9.73 -34.40
C ILE A 233 5.45 -11.27 -34.18
N SER A 234 5.75 -11.76 -32.97
CA SER A 234 5.85 -13.20 -32.69
C SER A 234 4.59 -13.88 -32.11
N GLU A 235 3.56 -13.14 -31.69
CA GLU A 235 2.40 -13.73 -30.99
C GLU A 235 1.21 -14.12 -31.88
N GLN A 236 1.24 -13.79 -33.19
CA GLN A 236 0.10 -14.07 -34.08
C GLN A 236 -0.05 -15.56 -34.47
N TYR A 237 0.83 -16.46 -34.00
CA TYR A 237 0.81 -17.88 -34.37
C TYR A 237 0.78 -18.88 -33.21
N ARG A 238 0.66 -18.48 -31.93
CA ARG A 238 0.50 -19.46 -30.84
C ARG A 238 -0.96 -19.73 -30.53
N SER A 239 -1.40 -20.83 -31.12
CA SER A 239 -2.67 -21.50 -30.92
C SER A 239 -3.00 -21.77 -29.45
N LYS A 240 -4.30 -21.58 -29.19
CA LYS A 240 -5.12 -22.07 -28.06
C LYS A 240 -4.63 -23.42 -27.50
N THR A 241 -3.69 -23.37 -26.56
CA THR A 241 -3.55 -24.42 -25.56
C THR A 241 -3.84 -23.77 -24.21
N ASN A 242 -4.44 -24.53 -23.31
CA ASN A 242 -4.87 -24.07 -22.00
C ASN A 242 -3.60 -23.88 -21.14
N THR A 243 -2.81 -22.86 -21.45
CA THR A 243 -1.48 -22.67 -20.89
C THR A 243 -1.62 -21.99 -19.55
N LYS A 244 -1.47 -22.78 -18.49
CA LYS A 244 -1.30 -22.30 -17.12
C LYS A 244 -0.12 -21.33 -17.10
N SER A 245 -0.39 -20.03 -16.94
CA SER A 245 0.65 -19.02 -16.74
C SER A 245 1.12 -19.08 -15.29
N ILE A 246 2.41 -19.34 -15.10
CA ILE A 246 3.07 -19.40 -13.80
C ILE A 246 4.15 -18.33 -13.80
N GLU A 247 4.08 -17.45 -12.81
CA GLU A 247 5.10 -16.44 -12.58
C GLU A 247 5.64 -16.54 -11.16
N THR A 248 6.95 -16.58 -11.04
CA THR A 248 7.62 -16.68 -9.75
C THR A 248 8.13 -15.31 -9.35
N ILE A 249 7.57 -14.74 -8.29
CA ILE A 249 7.96 -13.42 -7.78
C ILE A 249 8.66 -13.63 -6.43
N THR A 250 9.95 -13.32 -6.39
CA THR A 250 10.74 -13.41 -5.15
C THR A 250 10.62 -12.10 -4.37
N LEU A 251 10.05 -12.16 -3.17
CA LEU A 251 10.00 -11.02 -2.26
C LEU A 251 11.23 -11.06 -1.35
N ASN A 252 12.12 -10.07 -1.50
CA ASN A 252 13.22 -9.85 -0.58
C ASN A 252 12.85 -8.73 0.41
N LYS A 253 12.61 -9.06 1.69
CA LYS A 253 12.32 -8.06 2.73
C LYS A 253 13.11 -8.37 4.00
N LYS A 254 13.96 -7.44 4.42
CA LYS A 254 14.66 -7.44 5.73
C LYS A 254 15.34 -8.79 6.05
N ASN A 255 16.17 -9.30 5.14
CA ASN A 255 16.94 -10.54 5.29
C ASN A 255 16.11 -11.84 5.42
N LYS A 256 14.81 -11.79 5.07
CA LYS A 256 13.99 -12.99 4.87
C LYS A 256 13.51 -12.99 3.43
N GLU A 257 14.08 -13.88 2.63
CA GLU A 257 13.55 -14.19 1.31
C GLU A 257 12.30 -15.05 1.48
N SER A 258 11.18 -14.55 0.96
CA SER A 258 9.95 -15.32 0.84
C SER A 258 9.57 -15.36 -0.63
N THR A 259 9.49 -16.54 -1.22
CA THR A 259 9.03 -16.67 -2.60
C THR A 259 7.51 -16.69 -2.63
N ILE A 260 6.91 -15.82 -3.43
CA ILE A 260 5.49 -15.84 -3.74
C ILE A 260 5.33 -16.21 -5.20
N VAL A 261 4.77 -17.39 -5.46
CA VAL A 261 4.47 -17.84 -6.82
C VAL A 261 3.07 -17.37 -7.17
N LEU A 262 2.96 -16.55 -8.20
CA LEU A 262 1.69 -16.08 -8.74
C LEU A 262 1.30 -16.96 -9.92
N GLN A 263 0.11 -17.53 -9.88
CA GLN A 263 -0.38 -18.41 -10.93
C GLN A 263 -1.75 -17.93 -11.38
N GLN A 264 -1.99 -17.90 -12.68
CA GLN A 264 -3.32 -17.65 -13.21
C GLN A 264 -3.98 -18.97 -13.64
N ARG A 265 -5.28 -19.11 -13.36
CA ARG A 265 -6.15 -20.16 -13.91
C ARG A 265 -7.42 -19.56 -14.47
N SER A 266 -8.05 -20.31 -15.37
CA SER A 266 -9.33 -19.88 -15.93
C SER A 266 -10.43 -20.00 -14.88
N MET A 267 -11.41 -19.10 -14.93
CA MET A 267 -12.64 -19.18 -14.12
C MET A 267 -13.39 -20.51 -14.29
N LYS A 268 -13.20 -21.19 -15.42
CA LYS A 268 -13.78 -22.52 -15.69
C LYS A 268 -13.19 -23.63 -14.81
N ASP A 269 -11.98 -23.42 -14.30
CA ASP A 269 -11.28 -24.37 -13.42
C ASP A 269 -11.64 -24.15 -11.94
N LEU A 270 -12.49 -23.16 -11.64
CA LEU A 270 -12.95 -22.88 -10.29
C LEU A 270 -13.93 -23.98 -9.84
N PRO A 271 -13.85 -24.47 -8.59
CA PRO A 271 -14.82 -25.42 -8.05
C PRO A 271 -16.26 -24.92 -8.22
N ILE A 272 -17.18 -25.83 -8.53
CA ILE A 272 -18.57 -25.49 -8.86
C ILE A 272 -19.23 -24.70 -7.73
N GLU A 273 -18.94 -25.06 -6.47
CA GLU A 273 -19.46 -24.40 -5.27
C GLU A 273 -19.10 -22.91 -5.22
N ARG A 274 -17.89 -22.58 -5.69
CA ARG A 274 -17.38 -21.20 -5.71
C ARG A 274 -17.90 -20.42 -6.90
N SER A 275 -18.02 -21.07 -8.06
CA SER A 275 -18.53 -20.44 -9.29
C SER A 275 -19.95 -19.89 -9.13
N GLN A 276 -20.77 -20.50 -8.28
CA GLN A 276 -22.14 -20.06 -8.00
C GLN A 276 -22.18 -18.81 -7.11
N GLN A 277 -21.24 -18.68 -6.19
CA GLN A 277 -21.18 -17.56 -5.24
C GLN A 277 -20.73 -16.25 -5.89
N GLN A 278 -19.90 -16.32 -6.94
CA GLN A 278 -19.33 -15.14 -7.61
C GLN A 278 -20.27 -14.34 -8.51
N ARG A 279 -21.50 -14.80 -8.81
CA ARG A 279 -22.36 -14.19 -9.84
C ARG A 279 -22.82 -12.74 -9.59
N GLY A 280 -22.48 -12.13 -8.44
CA GLY A 280 -22.92 -10.77 -8.09
C GLY A 280 -21.80 -9.71 -7.94
N GLN A 281 -20.52 -10.10 -7.87
CA GLN A 281 -19.46 -9.19 -7.41
C GLN A 281 -18.40 -8.95 -8.51
N GLN A 282 -18.64 -7.94 -9.34
CA GLN A 282 -17.73 -7.55 -10.45
C GLN A 282 -16.34 -7.04 -10.02
N ARG A 283 -16.06 -6.91 -8.71
CA ARG A 283 -14.82 -6.33 -8.18
C ARG A 283 -14.07 -7.28 -7.25
N GLU A 284 -14.34 -8.57 -7.37
CA GLU A 284 -13.75 -9.59 -6.50
C GLU A 284 -13.13 -10.72 -7.33
N VAL A 285 -11.94 -11.16 -6.93
CA VAL A 285 -11.21 -12.26 -7.56
C VAL A 285 -11.06 -13.37 -6.53
N GLU A 286 -11.58 -14.55 -6.86
CA GLU A 286 -11.35 -15.76 -6.07
C GLU A 286 -9.90 -16.21 -6.29
N THR A 287 -9.19 -16.43 -5.18
CA THR A 287 -7.77 -16.76 -5.20
C THR A 287 -7.49 -17.89 -4.23
N LEU A 288 -6.86 -18.96 -4.71
CA LEU A 288 -6.43 -20.06 -3.85
C LEU A 288 -5.02 -19.76 -3.33
N LEU A 289 -4.89 -19.70 -2.01
CA LEU A 289 -3.64 -19.52 -1.29
C LEU A 289 -3.14 -20.89 -0.78
N GLU A 290 -1.97 -21.32 -1.23
CA GLU A 290 -1.39 -22.62 -0.85
C GLU A 290 0.00 -22.42 -0.26
N ARG A 291 0.32 -23.14 0.82
CA ARG A 291 1.72 -23.26 1.28
C ARG A 291 2.40 -24.38 0.53
N THR A 292 3.49 -24.03 -0.15
CA THR A 292 4.38 -24.98 -0.83
C THR A 292 5.71 -25.05 -0.10
N HIS A 293 6.53 -26.05 -0.43
CA HIS A 293 7.90 -26.14 0.09
C HIS A 293 8.79 -24.94 -0.32
N ASN A 294 8.43 -24.25 -1.42
CA ASN A 294 9.17 -23.10 -1.93
C ASN A 294 8.65 -21.76 -1.40
N GLY A 295 7.51 -21.72 -0.72
CA GLY A 295 6.89 -20.48 -0.24
C GLY A 295 5.37 -20.49 -0.40
N ILE A 296 4.81 -19.32 -0.68
CA ILE A 296 3.36 -19.15 -0.84
C ILE A 296 3.01 -19.18 -2.33
N GLN A 297 2.01 -19.96 -2.72
CA GLN A 297 1.45 -19.93 -4.06
C GLN A 297 0.07 -19.25 -4.01
N LEU A 298 -0.11 -18.25 -4.87
CA LEU A 298 -1.36 -17.53 -5.08
C LEU A 298 -1.89 -17.90 -6.47
N THR A 299 -2.99 -18.63 -6.54
CA THR A 299 -3.64 -18.98 -7.80
C THR A 299 -4.87 -18.11 -8.01
N LEU A 300 -4.79 -17.12 -8.89
CA LEU A 300 -5.91 -16.25 -9.25
C LEU A 300 -6.79 -16.92 -10.30
N TYR A 301 -8.10 -16.87 -10.09
CA TYR A 301 -9.10 -17.31 -11.06
C TYR A 301 -9.77 -16.07 -11.64
N ASP A 302 -9.24 -15.60 -12.78
CA ASP A 302 -9.76 -14.43 -13.49
C ASP A 302 -9.42 -14.56 -14.98
N ASP A 303 -10.44 -14.59 -15.83
CA ASP A 303 -10.29 -14.68 -17.29
C ASP A 303 -10.01 -13.29 -17.92
N SER A 304 -10.13 -12.20 -17.16
CA SER A 304 -9.93 -10.83 -17.64
C SER A 304 -8.46 -10.41 -17.71
N ILE A 305 -7.59 -11.11 -16.98
CA ILE A 305 -6.15 -10.87 -16.94
C ILE A 305 -5.49 -11.59 -18.12
N SER A 306 -4.70 -10.90 -18.93
CA SER A 306 -3.94 -11.56 -20.01
C SER A 306 -2.63 -12.17 -19.50
N GLU A 307 -2.11 -13.18 -20.19
CA GLU A 307 -0.79 -13.75 -19.89
C GLU A 307 0.33 -12.68 -19.95
N SER A 308 0.20 -11.71 -20.86
CA SER A 308 1.13 -10.58 -20.95
C SER A 308 1.04 -9.65 -19.74
N ASP A 309 -0.16 -9.44 -19.18
CA ASP A 309 -0.32 -8.63 -17.97
C ASP A 309 0.27 -9.34 -16.75
N MET A 310 0.15 -10.68 -16.70
CA MET A 310 0.77 -11.48 -15.63
C MET A 310 2.27 -11.22 -15.56
N LYS A 311 2.99 -11.24 -16.69
CA LYS A 311 4.46 -11.01 -16.79
C LYS A 311 4.96 -9.71 -16.19
N ASP A 312 4.08 -8.73 -16.04
CA ASP A 312 4.36 -7.42 -15.45
C ASP A 312 3.81 -7.32 -14.01
N ALA A 313 3.34 -8.43 -13.43
CA ALA A 313 2.75 -8.45 -12.11
C ALA A 313 3.79 -8.15 -11.03
N VAL A 314 3.40 -7.29 -10.10
CA VAL A 314 4.22 -6.94 -8.93
C VAL A 314 3.44 -7.27 -7.68
N VAL A 315 4.01 -8.15 -6.85
CA VAL A 315 3.47 -8.43 -5.52
C VAL A 315 4.15 -7.49 -4.52
N GLU A 316 3.36 -6.72 -3.78
CA GLU A 316 3.82 -5.84 -2.73
C GLU A 316 3.22 -6.26 -1.39
N ARG A 317 4.05 -6.29 -0.34
CA ARG A 317 3.60 -6.59 1.01
C ARG A 317 3.34 -5.29 1.79
N LEU A 318 2.07 -4.94 1.97
CA LEU A 318 1.66 -3.75 2.72
C LEU A 318 1.85 -3.91 4.23
N SER A 319 1.44 -5.05 4.80
CA SER A 319 1.49 -5.31 6.24
C SER A 319 1.90 -6.77 6.54
N GLU A 320 1.84 -7.15 7.81
CA GLU A 320 2.09 -8.52 8.24
C GLU A 320 1.01 -9.51 7.83
N ASP A 321 -0.16 -9.04 7.42
CA ASP A 321 -1.35 -9.82 7.10
C ASP A 321 -1.99 -9.35 5.77
N SER A 322 -1.35 -8.46 5.01
CA SER A 322 -1.91 -7.92 3.78
C SER A 322 -0.88 -7.87 2.65
N ILE A 323 -1.31 -8.31 1.47
CA ILE A 323 -0.54 -8.24 0.24
C ILE A 323 -1.36 -7.56 -0.85
N VAL A 324 -0.67 -6.91 -1.78
CA VAL A 324 -1.26 -6.31 -2.96
C VAL A 324 -0.58 -6.89 -4.17
N VAL A 325 -1.37 -7.39 -5.11
CA VAL A 325 -0.89 -7.84 -6.40
C VAL A 325 -1.29 -6.77 -7.42
N SER A 326 -0.31 -6.10 -8.00
CA SER A 326 -0.51 -5.10 -9.05
C SER A 326 -0.30 -5.79 -10.39
N ILE A 327 -1.35 -5.84 -11.23
CA ILE A 327 -1.34 -6.49 -12.54
C ILE A 327 -1.91 -5.47 -13.52
N SER A 328 -1.10 -5.02 -14.48
CA SER A 328 -1.52 -3.98 -15.44
C SER A 328 -2.07 -2.73 -14.72
N ASN A 329 -3.31 -2.32 -14.99
CA ASN A 329 -4.01 -1.21 -14.34
C ASN A 329 -4.85 -1.61 -13.12
N GLN A 330 -4.72 -2.84 -12.63
CA GLN A 330 -5.49 -3.36 -11.50
C GLN A 330 -4.60 -3.58 -10.28
N ARG A 331 -5.14 -3.29 -9.10
CA ARG A 331 -4.55 -3.69 -7.82
C ARG A 331 -5.52 -4.59 -7.08
N ILE A 332 -5.07 -5.81 -6.81
CA ILE A 332 -5.84 -6.80 -6.08
C ILE A 332 -5.30 -6.86 -4.67
N THR A 333 -6.12 -6.46 -3.70
CA THR A 333 -5.72 -6.45 -2.28
C THR A 333 -6.23 -7.71 -1.59
N TYR A 334 -5.35 -8.40 -0.87
CA TYR A 334 -5.68 -9.59 -0.10
C TYR A 334 -5.35 -9.40 1.37
N ARG A 335 -6.20 -9.98 2.23
CA ARG A 335 -5.94 -10.15 3.65
C ARG A 335 -5.60 -11.62 3.92
N LEU A 336 -4.36 -11.87 4.28
CA LEU A 336 -3.83 -13.18 4.61
C LEU A 336 -4.25 -13.57 6.04
N PRO A 337 -4.59 -14.84 6.30
CA PRO A 337 -4.85 -15.30 7.65
C PRO A 337 -3.59 -15.20 8.53
N SER A 338 -3.78 -14.98 9.82
CA SER A 338 -2.67 -14.92 10.78
C SER A 338 -1.80 -16.18 10.72
N GLY A 339 -0.47 -16.00 10.79
CA GLY A 339 0.49 -17.11 10.75
C GLY A 339 0.86 -17.62 9.36
N TRP A 340 0.29 -17.06 8.27
CA TRP A 340 0.72 -17.39 6.89
C TRP A 340 2.04 -16.75 6.48
N ASN A 341 2.38 -15.66 7.12
CA ASN A 341 3.61 -14.93 6.82
C ASN A 341 4.78 -15.27 7.73
N SER A 342 4.59 -16.13 8.74
CA SER A 342 5.72 -16.73 9.43
C SER A 342 6.28 -17.79 8.50
N SER A 343 7.32 -17.42 7.75
CA SER A 343 8.24 -18.40 7.19
C SER A 343 8.60 -19.33 8.34
N SER A 344 8.15 -20.58 8.31
CA SER A 344 8.67 -21.62 9.20
C SER A 344 10.10 -21.81 8.76
N THR A 345 10.99 -20.91 9.17
CA THR A 345 12.43 -21.10 9.14
C THR A 345 12.64 -22.33 9.99
N ASN A 346 12.67 -23.49 9.33
CA ASN A 346 13.14 -24.73 9.91
C ASN A 346 14.53 -24.41 10.42
N ARG A 347 14.66 -24.15 11.72
CA ARG A 347 15.93 -24.21 12.41
C ARG A 347 16.34 -25.67 12.34
N ARG A 348 17.11 -26.02 11.31
CA ARG A 348 17.89 -27.24 11.29
C ARG A 348 19.03 -27.13 12.28
#